data_AF-A0A972ZK56-F1
#
_entry.id   AF-A0A972ZK56-F1
#
_cell.length_a   1.000
_cell.length_b   1.000
_cell.length_c   1.000
_cell.angle_alpha   90.00
_cell.angle_beta   90.00
_cell.angle_gamma   90.00
#
_symmetry.space_group_name_H-M   'P 1'
#
loop_
_entity.id
_entity.type
_entity.pdbx_description
1 polymer ?
#
loop_
_entity_poly.entity_id
_entity_poly.type
_entity_poly.pdbx_seq_one_letter_code
_entity_poly.pdbx_strand_id
1 'polypeptide(L)'
;MSAFRGKADEFGLIVITDIASEVLAKDLSPDRVNVYEVMSKPVLTLPAEMNVVYAMRMLARFKLSQALVVDHERNPFGLVTLRDMVLRSLEGEEGA
;
A
#
# COMPACT_ATOMS: atom_id res chain seq x y z
N MET A 1 4.12 -22.24 -6.77
CA MET A 1 5.56 -21.90 -6.87
C MET A 1 5.96 -21.13 -5.63
N SER A 2 7.03 -21.54 -4.95
CA SER A 2 7.51 -20.94 -3.69
C SER A 2 8.08 -19.54 -3.93
N ALA A 3 7.41 -18.51 -3.43
CA ALA A 3 7.78 -17.10 -3.58
C ALA A 3 8.50 -16.54 -2.33
N PHE A 4 9.41 -17.34 -1.75
CA PHE A 4 10.38 -16.83 -0.79
C PHE A 4 11.79 -17.00 -1.37
N ARG A 5 12.44 -15.89 -1.71
CA ARG A 5 13.87 -15.85 -2.05
C ARG A 5 14.58 -14.78 -1.20
N GLY A 6 14.81 -15.13 0.06
CA GLY A 6 15.91 -14.59 0.87
C GLY A 6 15.77 -13.15 1.37
N LYS A 7 16.82 -12.68 2.03
CA LYS A 7 16.94 -11.39 2.75
C LYS A 7 16.79 -10.13 1.87
N ALA A 8 16.66 -10.29 0.55
CA ALA A 8 16.58 -9.20 -0.43
C ALA A 8 15.17 -9.08 -1.06
N ASP A 9 14.17 -9.71 -0.44
CA ASP A 9 12.83 -9.75 -0.98
C ASP A 9 12.05 -8.46 -0.66
N GLU A 10 11.32 -7.93 -1.64
CA GLU A 10 10.59 -6.66 -1.50
C GLU A 10 9.22 -6.85 -0.83
N PHE A 11 8.67 -5.76 -0.29
CA PHE A 11 7.33 -5.78 0.30
C PHE A 11 6.25 -5.97 -0.77
N GLY A 12 5.28 -6.83 -0.45
CA GLY A 12 4.05 -7.00 -1.21
C GLY A 12 2.88 -6.38 -0.46
N LEU A 13 1.89 -5.87 -1.19
CA LEU A 13 0.64 -5.37 -0.62
C LEU A 13 -0.52 -5.92 -1.43
N ILE A 14 -1.52 -6.43 -0.74
CA ILE A 14 -2.80 -6.84 -1.32
C ILE A 14 -3.89 -5.94 -0.75
N VAL A 15 -4.73 -5.43 -1.64
CA VAL A 15 -5.82 -4.53 -1.30
C VAL A 15 -7.13 -5.08 -1.89
N ILE A 16 -8.26 -4.54 -1.45
CA ILE A 16 -9.57 -5.06 -1.87
C ILE A 16 -9.78 -5.01 -3.39
N THR A 17 -9.19 -4.01 -4.07
CA THR A 17 -9.27 -3.91 -5.53
C THR A 17 -8.51 -5.03 -6.22
N ASP A 18 -7.40 -5.49 -5.67
CA ASP A 18 -6.65 -6.63 -6.22
C ASP A 18 -7.49 -7.91 -6.12
N ILE A 19 -8.13 -8.15 -4.97
CA ILE A 19 -9.03 -9.30 -4.80
C ILE A 19 -10.21 -9.19 -5.77
N ALA A 20 -10.81 -8.01 -5.90
CA ALA A 20 -11.93 -7.79 -6.79
C ALA A 20 -11.55 -8.02 -8.26
N SER A 21 -10.41 -7.48 -8.73
CA SER A 21 -10.02 -7.55 -10.14
C SER A 21 -9.33 -8.85 -10.53
N GLU A 22 -8.53 -9.43 -9.63
CA GLU A 22 -7.69 -10.59 -9.95
C GLU A 22 -8.29 -11.92 -9.50
N VAL A 23 -9.21 -11.93 -8.54
CA VAL A 23 -9.85 -13.15 -8.05
C VAL A 23 -11.31 -13.19 -8.49
N LEU A 24 -12.12 -12.26 -7.99
CA LEU A 24 -13.58 -12.31 -8.17
C LEU A 24 -14.00 -12.05 -9.62
N ALA A 25 -13.47 -11.01 -10.26
CA ALA A 25 -13.79 -10.67 -11.65
C ALA A 25 -13.33 -11.74 -12.65
N LYS A 26 -12.40 -12.61 -12.25
CA LYS A 26 -11.88 -13.72 -13.07
C LYS A 26 -12.53 -15.07 -12.73
N ASP A 27 -13.54 -15.07 -11.86
CA ASP A 27 -14.23 -16.28 -11.37
C ASP A 27 -13.26 -17.33 -10.79
N LEU A 28 -12.19 -16.87 -10.14
CA LEU A 28 -11.22 -17.74 -9.49
C LEU A 28 -11.66 -18.06 -8.07
N SER A 29 -11.45 -19.30 -7.64
CA SER A 29 -11.67 -19.72 -6.25
C SER A 29 -10.60 -19.10 -5.34
N PRO A 30 -10.98 -18.31 -4.31
CA PRO A 30 -10.03 -17.73 -3.37
C PRO A 30 -9.18 -18.78 -2.62
N ASP A 31 -9.72 -19.99 -2.42
CA ASP A 31 -9.02 -21.10 -1.76
C ASP A 31 -7.90 -21.71 -2.61
N ARG A 32 -7.86 -21.40 -3.91
CA ARG A 32 -6.90 -21.94 -4.87
C ARG A 32 -5.94 -20.90 -5.45
N VAL A 33 -6.18 -19.62 -5.17
CA VAL A 33 -5.32 -18.53 -5.64
C VAL A 33 -4.27 -18.22 -4.59
N ASN A 34 -3.03 -18.05 -5.05
CA ASN A 34 -1.95 -17.66 -4.17
C ASN A 34 -1.88 -16.13 -4.03
N VAL A 35 -1.72 -15.60 -2.81
CA VAL A 35 -1.55 -14.15 -2.56
C VAL A 35 -0.42 -13.55 -3.40
N TYR A 36 0.68 -14.30 -3.62
CA TYR A 36 1.80 -13.84 -4.44
C TYR A 36 1.46 -13.65 -5.93
N GLU A 37 0.37 -14.25 -6.41
CA GLU A 37 -0.10 -14.10 -7.79
C GLU A 37 -0.98 -12.86 -7.97
N VAL A 38 -1.52 -12.31 -6.88
CA VAL A 38 -2.51 -11.23 -6.88
C VAL A 38 -1.96 -9.93 -6.30
N MET A 39 -1.08 -10.01 -5.31
CA MET A 39 -0.55 -8.82 -4.63
C MET A 39 0.33 -7.97 -5.55
N SER A 40 0.37 -6.67 -5.28
CA SER A 40 1.34 -5.77 -5.89
C SER A 40 2.71 -5.91 -5.23
N LYS A 41 3.76 -6.17 -6.02
CA LYS A 41 5.16 -6.23 -5.57
C LYS A 41 6.13 -5.78 -6.67
N PRO A 42 7.08 -4.85 -6.39
CA PRO A 42 7.26 -4.13 -5.12
C PRO A 42 6.11 -3.15 -4.87
N VAL A 43 5.67 -3.05 -3.62
CA VAL A 43 4.71 -2.01 -3.22
C VAL A 43 5.39 -0.64 -3.16
N LEU A 44 4.65 0.43 -3.47
CA LEU A 44 5.09 1.78 -3.17
C LEU A 44 5.27 1.95 -1.64
N THR A 45 6.47 2.32 -1.22
CA THR A 45 6.79 2.65 0.17
C THR A 45 6.98 4.16 0.35
N LEU A 46 6.54 4.67 1.49
CA LEU A 46 6.74 6.06 1.93
C LEU A 46 7.71 6.08 3.13
N PRO A 47 8.73 6.95 3.15
CA PRO A 47 9.49 7.22 4.36
C PRO A 47 8.59 7.81 5.46
N ALA A 48 8.77 7.40 6.72
CA ALA A 48 7.99 7.89 7.86
C ALA A 48 8.12 9.41 8.07
N GLU A 49 9.25 9.99 7.65
CA GLU A 49 9.56 11.41 7.77
C GLU A 49 9.09 12.22 6.55
N MET A 50 8.48 11.57 5.54
CA MET A 50 7.97 12.25 4.35
C MET A 50 6.85 13.23 4.73
N ASN A 51 6.93 14.46 4.21
CA ASN A 51 5.87 15.43 4.39
C ASN A 51 4.54 14.93 3.77
N VAL A 52 3.47 15.00 4.57
CA VAL A 52 2.16 14.41 4.25
C VAL A 52 1.55 14.94 2.95
N VAL A 53 1.77 16.22 2.60
CA VAL A 53 1.25 16.82 1.35
C VAL A 53 1.91 16.18 0.14
N TYR A 54 3.21 15.87 0.22
CA TYR A 54 3.91 15.15 -0.83
C TYR A 54 3.48 13.69 -0.90
N ALA A 55 3.25 13.03 0.25
CA ALA A 55 2.72 11.67 0.29
C ALA A 55 1.35 11.59 -0.41
N MET A 56 0.42 12.50 -0.10
CA MET A 56 -0.88 12.60 -0.77
C MET A 56 -0.75 12.85 -2.28
N ARG A 57 0.11 13.79 -2.70
CA ARG A 57 0.39 14.05 -4.12
C ARG A 57 0.94 12.82 -4.83
N MET A 58 1.82 12.06 -4.17
CA MET A 58 2.41 10.86 -4.76
C MET A 58 1.35 9.77 -4.95
N LEU A 59 0.54 9.49 -3.92
CA LEU A 59 -0.58 8.56 -4.03
C LEU A 59 -1.56 8.96 -5.15
N ALA A 60 -1.95 10.23 -5.21
CA ALA A 60 -2.83 10.74 -6.26
C ALA A 60 -2.23 10.58 -7.66
N ARG A 61 -0.93 10.89 -7.83
CA ARG A 61 -0.22 10.74 -9.11
C ARG A 61 -0.18 9.29 -9.57
N PHE A 62 0.10 8.36 -8.67
CA PHE A 62 0.16 6.93 -8.98
C PHE A 62 -1.21 6.25 -8.96
N LYS A 63 -2.30 7.01 -8.69
CA LYS A 63 -3.67 6.48 -8.55
C LYS A 63 -3.77 5.36 -7.52
N LEU A 64 -2.99 5.49 -6.44
CA LEU A 64 -2.97 4.55 -5.34
C LEU A 64 -3.79 5.12 -4.18
N SER A 65 -4.58 4.27 -3.55
CA SER A 65 -5.40 4.65 -2.39
C SER A 65 -4.62 4.57 -1.07
N GLN A 66 -3.50 3.86 -1.04
CA GLN A 66 -2.71 3.60 0.16
C GLN A 66 -1.27 3.25 -0.16
N ALA A 67 -0.39 3.38 0.83
CA ALA A 67 1.00 2.96 0.75
C ALA A 67 1.52 2.47 2.10
N LEU A 68 2.54 1.62 2.02
CA LEU A 68 3.29 1.14 3.18
C LEU A 68 4.26 2.24 3.63
N VAL A 69 4.24 2.59 4.91
CA VAL A 69 5.21 3.49 5.53
C VAL A 69 6.35 2.67 6.10
N VAL A 70 7.58 3.10 5.85
CA VAL A 70 8.81 2.46 6.33
C VAL A 70 9.70 3.46 7.06
N ASP A 71 10.47 2.99 8.02
CA ASP A 71 11.50 3.79 8.69
C ASP A 71 12.78 3.92 7.82
N HIS A 72 13.80 4.58 8.36
CA HIS A 72 15.11 4.75 7.70
C HIS A 72 15.84 3.42 7.41
N GLU A 73 15.59 2.36 8.18
CA GLU A 73 16.17 1.03 7.97
C GLU A 73 15.31 0.16 7.05
N ARG A 74 14.24 0.73 6.45
CA ARG A 74 13.21 0.07 5.65
C ARG A 74 12.36 -0.95 6.44
N ASN A 75 12.31 -0.87 7.77
CA ASN A 75 11.36 -1.67 8.53
C ASN A 75 9.94 -1.14 8.33
N PRO A 76 8.93 -2.00 8.16
CA PRO A 76 7.53 -1.58 8.09
C PRO A 76 7.11 -0.85 9.37
N PHE A 77 6.72 0.40 9.22
CA PHE A 77 6.24 1.25 10.32
C PHE A 77 4.71 1.23 10.41
N GLY A 78 4.02 1.20 9.27
CA GLY A 78 2.56 1.17 9.22
C GLY A 78 1.99 1.33 7.81
N LEU A 79 0.67 1.48 7.71
CA LEU A 79 -0.05 1.73 6.45
C LEU A 79 -0.76 3.08 6.54
N VAL A 80 -0.71 3.87 5.47
CA VAL A 80 -1.50 5.10 5.35
C VAL A 80 -2.39 5.04 4.13
N THR A 81 -3.60 5.55 4.27
CA THR A 81 -4.52 5.74 3.14
C THR A 81 -4.58 7.20 2.75
N LEU A 82 -4.80 7.48 1.46
CA LEU A 82 -5.04 8.83 0.95
C LEU A 82 -6.24 9.47 1.69
N ARG A 83 -7.28 8.66 1.97
CA ARG A 83 -8.46 9.09 2.71
C ARG A 83 -8.09 9.63 4.09
N ASP A 84 -7.35 8.87 4.88
CA ASP A 84 -7.03 9.26 6.26
C ASP A 84 -6.08 10.45 6.31
N MET A 85 -5.15 10.55 5.37
CA MET A 85 -4.26 11.72 5.25
C MET A 85 -5.05 13.00 4.90
N VAL A 86 -6.00 12.92 3.97
CA VAL A 86 -6.85 14.06 3.61
C VAL A 86 -7.71 14.49 4.80
N LEU A 87 -8.40 13.56 5.46
CA LEU A 87 -9.27 13.88 6.60
C LEU A 87 -8.50 14.55 7.73
N ARG A 88 -7.36 13.98 8.14
CA ARG A 88 -6.53 14.55 9.21
C ARG A 88 -5.89 15.88 8.82
N SER A 89 -5.62 16.12 7.54
CA SER A 89 -5.07 17.40 7.08
C SER A 89 -6.10 18.53 7.21
N LEU A 90 -7.41 18.23 7.12
CA LEU A 90 -8.48 19.21 7.30
C LEU A 90 -8.71 19.52 8.79
N GLU A 91 -8.61 18.51 9.66
CA GLU A 91 -8.73 18.67 11.13
C GLU A 91 -7.63 19.57 11.72
N GLY A 92 -6.45 19.63 11.07
CA GLY A 92 -5.33 20.48 11.50
C GLY A 92 -5.48 21.97 11.18
N GLU A 93 -6.45 22.37 10.35
CA GLU A 93 -6.68 23.79 9.98
C GLU A 93 -7.69 24.50 10.91
N GLU A 94 -8.46 23.78 11.73
CA GLU A 94 -9.43 24.36 12.66
C GLU A 94 -8.86 24.72 14.04
N GLY A 95 -7.55 24.53 14.25
CA GLY A 95 -6.87 24.71 15.55
C GLY A 95 -5.69 25.68 15.57
N ALA A 96 -5.50 26.51 14.53
CA ALA A 96 -4.40 27.49 14.43
C ALA A 96 -4.91 28.93 14.38
#